data_AF-A0A2E1YFH5-F1
#
_entry.id   AF-A0A2E1YFH5-F1
#
_cell.length_a   1.000
_cell.length_b   1.000
_cell.length_c   1.000
_cell.angle_alpha   90.00
_cell.angle_beta   90.00
_cell.angle_gamma   90.00
#
_symmetry.space_group_name_H-M   'P 1'
#
loop_
_entity.id
_entity.type
_entity.pdbx_description
1 polymer ?
#
loop_
_entity_poly.entity_id
_entity_poly.type
_entity_poly.pdbx_seq_one_letter_code
_entity_poly.pdbx_strand_id
1 'polypeptide(L)'
;MELEIKENTDNPLLHRKEIQLVVSHENDSTPKRNQVISSLSEQLKAKKELIIIDHLKNKYGKTETQGYAKVYSNLEALKAIETGPSMARHANLASEPKKTDKPAEEKPEKEDKE
;
A
#
# COMPACT_ATOMS: atom_id res chain seq x y z
N MET A 1 -3.53 -15.45 -3.88
CA MET A 1 -3.34 -14.11 -4.47
C MET A 1 -2.39 -14.25 -5.64
N GLU A 2 -2.79 -13.79 -6.81
CA GLU A 2 -1.92 -13.70 -7.98
C GLU A 2 -1.57 -12.23 -8.23
N LEU A 3 -0.28 -11.93 -8.35
CA LEU A 3 0.21 -10.58 -8.62
C LEU A 3 0.75 -10.52 -10.04
N GLU A 4 0.10 -9.71 -10.86
CA GLU A 4 0.47 -9.44 -12.23
C GLU A 4 1.03 -8.02 -12.34
N ILE A 5 2.21 -7.88 -12.96
CA ILE A 5 2.80 -6.57 -13.27
C ILE A 5 2.37 -6.21 -14.69
N LYS A 6 1.53 -5.17 -14.83
CA LYS A 6 1.03 -4.74 -16.14
C LYS A 6 2.01 -3.85 -16.86
N GLU A 7 2.59 -2.88 -16.14
CA GLU A 7 3.50 -1.91 -16.71
C GLU A 7 4.69 -1.73 -15.78
N ASN A 8 5.87 -1.66 -16.38
CA ASN A 8 7.13 -1.35 -15.69
C ASN A 8 7.84 -0.27 -16.48
N THR A 9 7.76 0.95 -15.97
CA THR A 9 8.34 2.14 -16.59
C THR A 9 9.54 2.58 -15.78
N ASP A 10 10.72 2.59 -16.39
CA ASP A 10 11.94 3.07 -15.74
C ASP A 10 12.03 4.59 -15.86
N ASN A 11 12.12 5.29 -14.72
CA ASN A 11 12.26 6.73 -14.67
C ASN A 11 13.65 7.12 -14.14
N PRO A 12 14.63 7.34 -15.03
CA PRO A 12 16.01 7.62 -14.62
C PRO A 12 16.17 8.98 -13.94
N LEU A 13 15.29 9.95 -14.19
CA LEU A 13 15.35 11.29 -13.58
C LEU A 13 15.10 11.26 -12.08
N LEU A 14 14.23 10.35 -11.63
CA LEU A 14 13.85 10.20 -10.23
C LEU A 14 14.45 8.94 -9.60
N HIS A 15 15.35 8.26 -10.32
CA HIS A 15 15.98 7.00 -9.90
C HIS A 15 14.97 5.96 -9.38
N ARG A 16 13.78 5.92 -9.98
CA ARG A 16 12.67 5.05 -9.58
C ARG A 16 12.08 4.31 -10.76
N LYS A 17 11.61 3.09 -10.50
CA LYS A 17 10.77 2.32 -11.42
C LYS A 17 9.33 2.46 -10.99
N GLU A 18 8.49 2.83 -11.93
CA GLU A 18 7.06 2.99 -11.75
C GLU A 18 6.38 1.73 -12.25
N ILE A 19 5.64 1.08 -11.34
CA ILE A 19 5.10 -0.25 -11.58
C ILE A 19 3.59 -0.20 -11.35
N GLN A 20 2.85 -0.51 -12.41
CA GLN A 20 1.42 -0.78 -12.29
C GLN A 20 1.20 -2.26 -12.02
N LEU A 21 0.55 -2.55 -10.91
CA LEU A 21 0.26 -3.91 -10.47
C LEU A 21 -1.23 -4.18 -10.47
N VAL A 22 -1.60 -5.41 -10.80
CA VAL A 22 -2.94 -5.94 -10.66
C VAL A 22 -2.87 -7.20 -9.83
N VAL A 23 -3.60 -7.20 -8.72
CA VAL A 23 -3.64 -8.30 -7.77
C VAL A 23 -5.03 -8.94 -7.82
N SER A 24 -5.07 -10.17 -8.30
CA SER A 24 -6.28 -11.01 -8.33
C SER A 24 -6.34 -11.84 -7.04
N HIS A 25 -7.44 -11.71 -6.30
CA HIS A 25 -7.64 -12.35 -5.00
C HIS A 25 -9.02 -13.02 -4.94
N GLU A 26 -9.27 -13.96 -5.85
CA GLU A 26 -10.57 -14.63 -6.00
C GLU A 26 -11.06 -15.36 -4.75
N ASN A 27 -10.14 -16.00 -4.01
CA ASN A 27 -10.47 -16.81 -2.82
C ASN A 27 -10.11 -16.12 -1.50
N ASP A 28 -9.67 -14.85 -1.54
CA ASP A 28 -9.04 -14.21 -0.39
C ASP A 28 -9.59 -12.80 -0.15
N SER A 29 -9.34 -12.25 1.04
CA SER A 29 -9.68 -10.84 1.31
C SER A 29 -8.79 -9.88 0.53
N THR A 30 -9.20 -8.61 0.43
CA THR A 30 -8.39 -7.56 -0.22
C THR A 30 -6.96 -7.55 0.33
N PRO A 31 -5.94 -7.64 -0.56
CA PRO A 31 -4.56 -7.80 -0.17
C PRO A 31 -4.08 -6.65 0.70
N LYS A 32 -3.42 -6.96 1.81
CA LYS A 32 -2.80 -5.95 2.67
C LYS A 32 -1.54 -5.41 1.98
N ARG A 33 -1.24 -4.13 2.18
CA ARG A 33 -0.03 -3.49 1.64
C ARG A 33 1.26 -4.27 1.94
N ASN A 34 1.41 -4.84 3.15
CA ASN A 34 2.57 -5.65 3.54
C ASN A 34 2.76 -6.92 2.71
N GLN A 35 1.66 -7.59 2.35
CA GLN A 35 1.68 -8.78 1.50
C GLN A 35 2.10 -8.39 0.09
N VAL A 36 1.51 -7.32 -0.46
CA VAL A 36 1.85 -6.80 -1.79
C VAL A 36 3.33 -6.40 -1.87
N ILE A 37 3.88 -5.72 -0.85
CA ILE A 37 5.31 -5.36 -0.80
C ILE A 37 6.19 -6.61 -0.78
N SER A 38 5.81 -7.64 -0.04
CA SER A 38 6.60 -8.89 0.04
C SER A 38 6.59 -9.62 -1.31
N SER A 39 5.42 -9.77 -1.94
CA SER A 39 5.32 -10.39 -3.27
C SER A 39 6.05 -9.59 -4.35
N LEU A 40 5.97 -8.25 -4.32
CA LEU A 40 6.74 -7.39 -5.24
C LEU A 40 8.25 -7.51 -5.01
N SER A 41 8.69 -7.57 -3.75
CA SER A 41 10.10 -7.74 -3.37
C SER A 41 10.66 -9.05 -3.91
N GLU A 42 9.88 -10.13 -3.84
CA GLU A 42 10.26 -11.44 -4.38
C GLU A 42 10.34 -11.44 -5.91
N GLN A 43 9.34 -10.86 -6.60
CA GLN A 43 9.32 -10.81 -8.06
C GLN A 43 10.42 -9.91 -8.64
N LEU A 44 10.65 -8.74 -8.04
CA LEU A 44 11.60 -7.74 -8.55
C LEU A 44 12.99 -7.87 -7.94
N LYS A 45 13.18 -8.79 -6.98
CA LYS A 45 14.42 -8.99 -6.20
C LYS A 45 14.93 -7.68 -5.57
N ALA A 46 14.00 -6.80 -5.20
CA ALA A 46 14.29 -5.50 -4.60
C ALA A 46 14.06 -5.53 -3.09
N LYS A 47 14.78 -4.70 -2.33
CA LYS A 47 14.60 -4.60 -0.87
C LYS A 47 13.24 -3.98 -0.54
N LYS A 48 12.57 -4.50 0.50
CA LYS A 48 11.26 -4.00 0.95
C LYS A 48 11.28 -2.50 1.29
N GLU A 49 12.39 -2.02 1.84
CA GLU A 49 12.63 -0.62 2.22
C GLU A 49 12.63 0.36 1.03
N LEU A 50 12.88 -0.15 -0.19
CA LEU A 50 12.95 0.65 -1.41
C LEU A 50 11.63 0.65 -2.18
N ILE A 51 10.62 -0.10 -1.72
CA ILE A 51 9.35 -0.29 -2.40
C ILE A 51 8.28 0.51 -1.64
N ILE A 52 7.74 1.53 -2.30
CA ILE A 52 6.64 2.34 -1.78
C ILE A 52 5.38 2.08 -2.61
N ILE A 53 4.29 1.77 -1.93
CA ILE A 53 2.96 1.68 -2.55
C ILE A 53 2.27 3.03 -2.38
N ASP A 54 1.93 3.66 -3.50
CA ASP A 54 1.23 4.94 -3.50
C ASP A 54 -0.26 4.72 -3.16
N HIS A 55 -0.92 3.87 -3.92
CA HIS A 55 -2.32 3.51 -3.70
C HIS A 55 -2.64 2.09 -4.16
N LEU A 56 -3.65 1.52 -3.51
CA LEU A 56 -4.31 0.27 -3.90
C LEU A 56 -5.79 0.58 -4.02
N LYS A 57 -6.36 0.33 -5.20
CA LYS A 57 -7.78 0.55 -5.50
C LYS A 57 -8.39 -0.78 -5.94
N ASN A 58 -9.35 -1.26 -5.16
CA ASN A 58 -10.18 -2.39 -5.54
C ASN A 58 -11.13 -1.97 -6.69
N LYS A 59 -11.32 -2.85 -7.68
CA LYS A 59 -12.39 -2.70 -8.67
C LYS A 59 -13.70 -3.25 -8.13
N TYR A 60 -14.68 -2.36 -8.02
CA TYR A 60 -16.03 -2.72 -7.59
C TYR A 60 -16.62 -3.90 -8.39
N GLY A 61 -17.21 -4.86 -7.68
CA GLY A 61 -17.81 -6.06 -8.27
C GLY A 61 -16.80 -7.11 -8.74
N LYS A 62 -15.50 -6.88 -8.57
CA LYS A 62 -14.44 -7.83 -8.91
C LYS A 62 -13.51 -8.05 -7.73
N THR A 63 -12.92 -9.24 -7.67
CA THR A 63 -11.82 -9.60 -6.77
C THR A 63 -10.46 -9.18 -7.35
N GLU A 64 -10.43 -8.02 -8.02
CA GLU A 64 -9.24 -7.42 -8.64
C GLU A 64 -8.86 -6.13 -7.89
N THR A 65 -7.59 -6.00 -7.51
CA THR A 65 -7.04 -4.74 -6.95
C THR A 65 -5.97 -4.21 -7.87
N GLN A 66 -6.16 -2.97 -8.34
CA GLN A 66 -5.15 -2.26 -9.11
C GLN A 66 -4.33 -1.39 -8.16
N GLY A 67 -3.02 -1.43 -8.31
CA GLY A 67 -2.09 -0.67 -7.49
C GLY A 67 -1.06 0.06 -8.31
N TYR A 68 -0.49 1.08 -7.69
CA TYR A 68 0.67 1.77 -8.22
C TYR A 68 1.79 1.73 -7.17
N ALA A 69 2.94 1.19 -7.58
CA ALA A 69 4.12 1.06 -6.75
C ALA A 69 5.30 1.80 -7.39
N LYS A 70 6.14 2.37 -6.52
CA LYS A 70 7.38 3.05 -6.86
C LYS A 70 8.51 2.25 -6.24
N VAL A 71 9.46 1.80 -7.05
CA VAL A 71 10.64 1.07 -6.60
C VAL A 71 11.86 1.94 -6.81
N TYR A 72 12.46 2.39 -5.72
CA TYR A 72 13.62 3.27 -5.76
C TYR A 72 14.91 2.47 -5.89
N SER A 73 15.91 3.05 -6.58
CA SER A 73 17.24 2.43 -6.68
C SER A 73 18.06 2.65 -5.42
N ASN A 74 17.92 3.83 -4.78
CA ASN A 74 18.70 4.27 -3.64
C ASN A 74 17.81 4.78 -2.49
N LEU A 75 18.28 4.61 -1.25
CA LEU A 75 17.62 5.13 -0.05
C LEU A 75 17.63 6.66 0.03
N GLU A 76 18.68 7.30 -0.50
CA GLU A 76 18.79 8.76 -0.53
C GLU A 76 17.72 9.38 -1.43
N ALA A 77 17.51 8.80 -2.62
CA ALA A 77 16.46 9.22 -3.54
C ALA A 77 15.07 9.06 -2.91
N LEU A 78 14.84 7.95 -2.20
CA LEU A 78 13.59 7.71 -1.49
C LEU A 78 13.32 8.78 -0.43
N LYS A 79 14.31 9.11 0.41
CA LYS A 79 14.17 10.14 1.46
C LYS A 79 14.03 11.56 0.91
N ALA A 80 14.66 11.86 -0.22
CA ALA A 80 14.62 13.18 -0.84
C ALA A 80 13.29 13.46 -1.57
N ILE A 81 12.69 12.42 -2.18
CA ILE A 81 11.51 12.57 -3.05
C ILE A 81 10.19 12.30 -2.30
N GLU A 82 10.16 11.29 -1.42
CA GLU A 82 8.91 10.92 -0.75
C GLU A 82 8.52 11.88 0.37
N THR A 83 7.22 12.09 0.50
CA THR A 83 6.67 12.99 1.52
C THR A 83 6.66 12.30 2.88
N GLY A 84 6.81 13.07 3.97
CA GLY A 84 6.76 12.58 5.36
C GLY A 84 5.63 11.58 5.66
N PRO A 85 4.36 11.81 5.23
CA PRO A 85 3.28 10.85 5.45
C PRO A 85 3.43 9.52 4.69
N SER A 86 4.06 9.52 3.51
CA SER A 86 4.33 8.31 2.72
C SER A 86 5.36 7.43 3.43
N MET A 87 6.46 8.05 3.88
CA MET A 87 7.47 7.38 4.69
C MET A 87 6.92 6.89 6.03
N ALA A 88 6.09 7.69 6.71
CA ALA A 88 5.45 7.29 7.97
C ALA A 88 4.53 6.09 7.77
N ARG A 89 3.73 6.04 6.69
CA ARG A 89 2.87 4.88 6.38
C ARG A 89 3.70 3.63 6.09
N HIS A 90 4.81 3.78 5.39
CA HIS A 90 5.72 2.65 5.12
C HIS A 90 6.43 2.16 6.39
N ALA A 91 6.89 3.07 7.25
CA ALA A 91 7.51 2.74 8.54
C ALA A 91 6.52 2.07 9.50
N ASN A 92 5.28 2.57 9.58
CA ASN A 92 4.19 1.96 10.36
C ASN A 92 3.76 0.59 9.80
N LEU A 93 4.18 0.24 8.58
CA LEU A 93 3.97 -1.11 8.03
C LEU A 93 5.04 -2.10 8.51
N ALA A 94 6.24 -1.62 8.82
CA ALA A 94 7.37 -2.40 9.33
C ALA A 94 7.32 -2.60 10.86
N SER A 95 6.75 -1.66 11.61
CA SER A 95 6.38 -1.86 13.01
C SER A 95 4.96 -2.41 13.08
N GLU A 96 4.77 -3.62 13.61
CA GLU A 96 3.42 -4.14 13.90
C GLU A 96 2.55 -3.07 14.58
N PRO A 97 1.26 -2.95 14.22
CA PRO A 97 0.36 -2.09 14.95
C PRO A 97 0.24 -2.66 16.38
N LYS A 98 0.86 -1.96 17.35
CA LYS A 98 0.39 -2.06 18.73
C LYS A 98 -1.09 -1.71 18.70
N LYS A 99 -1.91 -2.70 19.07
CA LYS A 99 -3.32 -2.55 19.41
C LYS A 99 -3.54 -1.24 20.15
N THR A 100 -4.39 -0.39 19.60
CA THR A 100 -5.26 0.45 20.43
C THR A 100 -6.67 -0.04 20.21
N ASP A 101 -7.06 -0.95 21.10
CA ASP A 101 -8.44 -1.28 21.41
C ASP A 101 -9.24 0.01 21.71
N LYS A 102 -10.52 -0.02 21.32
CA LYS A 102 -11.57 1.00 21.50
C LYS A 102 -11.80 1.36 22.98
N PRO A 103 -12.58 2.43 23.27
CA PRO A 103 -14.04 2.27 23.46
C PRO A 103 -14.83 3.37 22.71
N ALA A 104 -15.95 3.12 22.01
CA ALA A 104 -17.29 2.83 22.54
C ALA A 104 -17.81 3.91 23.52
N GLU A 105 -18.53 4.90 22.99
CA GLU A 105 -19.58 5.71 23.64
C GLU A 105 -20.44 6.25 22.46
N GLU A 106 -21.58 5.64 22.14
CA GLU A 106 -22.90 5.74 22.78
C GLU A 106 -23.66 7.02 22.36
N LYS A 107 -24.90 6.79 21.93
CA LYS A 107 -25.87 7.77 21.42
C LYS A 107 -26.09 8.90 22.44
N PRO A 108 -26.60 10.06 21.99
CA PRO A 108 -27.84 10.50 22.60
C PRO A 108 -28.92 10.78 21.55
N GLU A 109 -29.98 10.00 21.70
CA GLU A 109 -31.36 10.40 21.55
C GLU A 109 -31.57 11.87 21.96
N LYS A 110 -32.05 12.70 21.03
CA LYS A 110 -32.75 13.94 21.41
C LYS A 110 -34.23 13.65 21.26
N GLU A 111 -34.86 13.56 22.42
CA GLU A 111 -36.29 13.57 22.68
C GLU A 111 -37.00 14.64 21.85
N ASP A 112 -38.08 14.21 21.22
CA ASP A 112 -39.31 14.98 21.08
C ASP A 112 -39.67 15.60 22.43
N LYS A 113 -39.83 16.93 22.46
CA LYS A 113 -40.64 17.63 23.45
C LYS A 113 -41.23 18.89 22.82
N GLU A 114 -42.53 18.77 22.55
CA GLU A 114 -43.61 19.75 22.73
C GLU A 114 -43.49 21.14 22.07
#